data_AF-A0A1M7TR22-F1
#
_entry.id   AF-A0A1M7TR22-F1
#
_cell.length_a   1.000
_cell.length_b   1.000
_cell.length_c   1.000
_cell.angle_alpha   90.00
_cell.angle_beta   90.00
_cell.angle_gamma   90.00
#
_symmetry.space_group_name_H-M   'P 1'
#
loop_
_entity.id
_entity.type
_entity.pdbx_description
1 polymer ?
#
loop_
_entity_poly.entity_id
_entity_poly.type
_entity_poly.pdbx_seq_one_letter_code
_entity_poly.pdbx_strand_id
1 'polypeptide(L)'
;MPKLQGFDVSVTIVGDNGPDLVGEYQEVEFTIKEDSESYLALGERIAEILDGQITIEGKLKRGHTQLDIINRIWGAKALKRGEKIPSAPRFAISFNVDAPGKGFSGKYRLLACKIDELAIKAQSGKNVVSEDLSFKAEGIEPVK
;
A
#
# COMPACT_ATOMS: atom_id res chain seq x y z
N MET A 1 10.60 -14.53 3.95
CA MET A 1 11.22 -13.20 3.71
C MET A 1 10.93 -12.29 4.89
N PRO A 2 11.89 -11.49 5.35
CA PRO A 2 11.71 -10.60 6.49
C PRO A 2 10.70 -9.48 6.15
N LYS A 3 9.66 -9.33 6.96
CA LYS A 3 8.73 -8.20 6.85
C LYS A 3 9.31 -6.97 7.55
N LEU A 4 9.06 -5.79 7.00
CA LEU A 4 9.36 -4.51 7.62
C LEU A 4 8.09 -4.01 8.31
N GLN A 5 8.19 -3.60 9.57
CA GLN A 5 7.09 -3.08 10.36
C GLN A 5 7.39 -1.62 10.72
N GLY A 6 6.45 -0.72 10.39
CA GLY A 6 6.47 0.67 10.79
C GLY A 6 5.32 0.99 11.75
N PHE A 7 5.47 2.09 12.49
CA PHE A 7 4.51 2.61 13.47
C PHE A 7 4.12 4.05 13.15
N ASP A 8 3.03 4.54 13.76
CA ASP A 8 2.43 5.87 13.54
C ASP A 8 2.14 6.16 12.06
N VAL A 9 1.15 5.44 11.51
CA VAL A 9 0.89 5.42 10.08
C VAL A 9 -0.24 6.38 9.72
N SER A 10 0.07 7.33 8.85
CA SER A 10 -0.87 8.28 8.28
C SER A 10 -1.12 7.97 6.80
N VAL A 11 -2.40 7.87 6.42
CA VAL A 11 -2.80 7.61 5.03
C VAL A 11 -3.46 8.85 4.46
N THR A 12 -2.90 9.35 3.37
CA THR A 12 -3.39 10.53 2.66
C THR A 12 -3.78 10.18 1.23
N ILE A 13 -4.84 10.78 0.69
CA ILE A 13 -5.16 10.71 -0.74
C ILE A 13 -4.47 11.89 -1.42
N VAL A 14 -3.77 11.64 -2.51
CA VAL A 14 -3.27 12.72 -3.38
C VAL A 14 -4.39 13.04 -4.38
N GLY A 15 -5.26 13.99 -4.03
CA GLY A 15 -6.34 14.46 -4.89
C GLY A 15 -6.03 15.83 -5.52
N ASP A 16 -6.92 16.28 -6.42
CA ASP A 16 -6.78 17.57 -7.11
C ASP A 16 -6.74 18.79 -6.17
N ASN A 17 -7.28 18.64 -4.94
CA ASN A 17 -7.30 19.67 -3.90
C ASN A 17 -6.13 19.58 -2.89
N GLY A 18 -5.19 18.65 -3.09
CA GLY A 18 -4.08 18.39 -2.17
C GLY A 18 -4.25 17.13 -1.33
N PRO A 19 -3.32 16.87 -0.38
CA PRO A 19 -3.33 15.66 0.43
C PRO A 19 -4.42 15.69 1.50
N ASP A 20 -5.48 14.90 1.29
CA ASP A 20 -6.56 14.74 2.27
C ASP A 20 -6.26 13.56 3.20
N LEU A 21 -6.33 13.77 4.53
CA LEU A 21 -6.16 12.70 5.52
C LEU A 21 -7.36 11.76 5.49
N VAL A 22 -7.10 10.48 5.25
CA VAL A 22 -8.13 9.49 4.93
C VAL A 22 -8.27 8.39 5.97
N GLY A 23 -7.19 8.12 6.70
CA GLY A 23 -7.21 7.19 7.80
C GLY A 23 -5.91 7.26 8.59
N GLU A 24 -6.01 6.84 9.83
CA GLU A 24 -4.88 6.67 10.72
C GLU A 24 -4.84 5.21 11.16
N TYR A 25 -3.65 4.62 11.09
CA TYR A 25 -3.38 3.23 11.41
C TYR A 25 -2.21 3.15 12.38
N GLN A 26 -2.24 2.17 13.27
CA GLN A 26 -1.17 2.01 14.26
C GLN A 26 0.08 1.38 13.64
N GLU A 27 -0.10 0.46 12.69
CA GLU A 27 0.99 -0.34 12.14
C GLU A 27 0.88 -0.49 10.62
N VAL A 28 2.03 -0.54 9.96
CA VAL A 28 2.16 -0.91 8.54
C VAL A 28 3.17 -2.05 8.43
N GLU A 29 2.79 -3.10 7.71
CA GLU A 29 3.70 -4.16 7.27
C GLU A 29 3.82 -4.12 5.76
N PHE A 30 5.04 -4.13 5.24
CA PHE A 30 5.24 -4.19 3.79
C PHE A 30 6.42 -5.09 3.41
N THR A 31 6.44 -5.49 2.15
CA THR A 31 7.49 -6.28 1.52
C THR A 31 7.80 -5.69 0.16
N ILE A 32 9.09 -5.62 -0.18
CA ILE A 32 9.58 -5.28 -1.51
C ILE A 32 10.17 -6.57 -2.08
N LYS A 33 9.74 -6.95 -3.29
CA LYS A 33 10.22 -8.12 -4.00
C LYS A 33 10.65 -7.72 -5.40
N GLU A 34 11.64 -8.43 -5.91
CA GLU A 34 12.04 -8.38 -7.31
C GLU A 34 11.85 -9.76 -7.91
N ASP A 35 11.04 -9.84 -8.96
CA ASP A 35 10.80 -11.07 -9.71
C ASP A 35 11.80 -11.16 -10.85
N SER A 36 13.02 -11.61 -10.55
CA SER A 36 14.14 -11.73 -11.51
C SER A 36 13.81 -12.64 -12.68
N GLU A 37 14.24 -12.26 -13.88
CA GLU A 37 14.05 -13.05 -15.11
C GLU A 37 15.33 -13.81 -15.48
N SER A 38 15.20 -14.92 -16.22
CA SER A 38 16.36 -15.70 -16.69
C SER A 38 16.43 -15.71 -18.20
N TYR A 39 17.59 -15.33 -18.75
CA TYR A 39 17.84 -15.32 -20.19
C TYR A 39 18.96 -16.31 -20.55
N LEU A 40 18.70 -17.21 -21.50
CA LEU A 40 19.70 -18.16 -21.99
C LEU A 40 20.05 -17.82 -23.44
N ALA A 41 21.26 -17.29 -23.64
CA ALA A 41 21.78 -17.01 -24.98
C ALA A 41 22.04 -18.29 -25.77
N LEU A 42 21.96 -18.21 -27.10
CA LEU A 42 22.17 -19.37 -27.98
C LEU A 42 23.61 -19.91 -27.84
N GLY A 43 23.74 -21.19 -27.52
CA GLY A 43 25.03 -21.88 -27.35
C GLY A 43 25.55 -21.88 -25.91
N GLU A 44 24.92 -21.11 -25.02
CA GLU A 44 25.25 -21.11 -23.60
C GLU A 44 24.52 -22.23 -22.84
N ARG A 45 25.13 -22.64 -21.71
CA ARG A 45 24.54 -23.64 -20.79
C ARG A 45 24.13 -23.04 -19.45
N ILE A 46 24.52 -21.80 -19.18
CA ILE A 46 24.24 -21.07 -17.94
C ILE A 46 23.43 -19.84 -18.33
N ALA A 47 22.26 -19.66 -17.72
CA ALA A 47 21.41 -18.50 -17.97
C ALA A 47 21.93 -17.27 -17.22
N GLU A 48 21.82 -16.12 -17.86
CA GLU A 48 21.98 -14.81 -17.24
C GLU A 48 20.73 -14.50 -16.40
N ILE A 49 20.93 -13.92 -15.21
CA ILE A 49 19.85 -13.45 -14.34
C ILE A 49 19.69 -11.96 -14.63
N LEU A 50 18.50 -11.57 -15.08
CA LEU A 50 18.14 -10.20 -15.41
C LEU A 50 17.29 -9.60 -14.29
N ASP A 51 17.49 -8.30 -14.08
CA ASP A 51 16.66 -7.52 -13.17
C ASP A 51 15.22 -7.47 -13.70
N GLY A 52 14.28 -7.85 -12.85
CA GLY A 52 12.89 -8.06 -13.24
C GLY A 52 11.95 -7.01 -12.67
N GLN A 53 10.67 -7.39 -12.53
CA GLN A 53 9.67 -6.46 -12.00
C GLN A 53 9.84 -6.31 -10.48
N ILE A 54 9.93 -5.06 -10.01
CA ILE A 54 9.86 -4.73 -8.59
C ILE A 54 8.39 -4.58 -8.17
N THR A 55 8.00 -5.33 -7.14
CA THR A 55 6.65 -5.32 -6.57
C THR A 55 6.71 -4.93 -5.09
N ILE A 56 5.91 -3.93 -4.70
CA ILE A 56 5.77 -3.46 -3.31
C ILE A 56 4.34 -3.74 -2.83
N GLU A 57 4.19 -4.55 -1.79
CA GLU A 57 2.90 -4.94 -1.23
C GLU A 57 2.92 -4.86 0.29
N GLY A 58 1.78 -4.55 0.90
CA GLY A 58 1.69 -4.43 2.34
C GLY A 58 0.27 -4.47 2.90
N LYS A 59 0.20 -4.30 4.22
CA LYS A 59 -1.02 -4.25 5.01
C LYS A 59 -0.94 -3.14 6.05
N LEU A 60 -2.03 -2.42 6.21
CA LEU A 60 -2.25 -1.47 7.29
C LEU A 60 -3.08 -2.15 8.38
N LYS A 61 -2.67 -2.02 9.65
CA LYS A 61 -3.34 -2.71 10.76
C LYS A 61 -3.87 -1.74 11.80
N ARG A 62 -4.94 -2.16 12.49
CA ARG A 62 -5.49 -1.49 13.68
C ARG A 62 -5.73 0.01 13.45
N GLY A 63 -6.51 0.34 12.43
CA GLY A 63 -6.81 1.73 12.09
C GLY A 63 -8.29 2.05 12.14
N HIS A 64 -8.57 3.35 12.22
CA HIS A 64 -9.90 3.90 12.00
C HIS A 64 -9.96 4.48 10.60
N THR A 65 -10.81 3.91 9.74
CA THR A 65 -11.09 4.49 8.43
C THR A 65 -12.27 5.46 8.53
N GLN A 66 -12.18 6.59 7.82
CA GLN A 66 -13.28 7.56 7.74
C GLN A 66 -14.53 6.97 7.03
N LEU A 67 -15.67 7.64 7.24
CA LEU A 67 -16.91 7.41 6.49
C LEU A 67 -16.66 7.57 4.97
N ASP A 68 -17.39 6.82 4.14
CA ASP A 68 -17.30 6.81 2.67
C ASP A 68 -16.07 6.10 2.06
N ILE A 69 -15.69 4.96 2.64
CA ILE A 69 -14.52 4.16 2.24
C ILE A 69 -14.57 3.67 0.78
N ILE A 70 -15.75 3.37 0.22
CA ILE A 70 -15.90 2.87 -1.15
C ILE A 70 -15.54 3.96 -2.17
N ASN A 71 -16.06 5.17 -1.97
CA ASN A 71 -15.75 6.31 -2.84
C ASN A 71 -14.26 6.69 -2.76
N ARG A 72 -13.64 6.54 -1.59
CA ARG A 72 -12.21 6.82 -1.42
C ARG A 72 -11.32 5.82 -2.12
N ILE A 73 -11.64 4.52 -2.03
CA ILE A 73 -10.84 3.45 -2.67
C ILE A 73 -11.07 3.39 -4.18
N TRP A 74 -12.31 3.52 -4.64
CA TRP A 74 -12.67 3.30 -6.05
C TRP A 74 -13.06 4.58 -6.81
N GLY A 75 -13.09 5.74 -6.16
CA GLY A 75 -13.52 7.00 -6.79
C GLY A 75 -15.02 7.03 -7.16
N ALA A 76 -15.79 6.04 -6.70
CA ALA A 76 -17.21 5.89 -7.02
C ALA A 76 -18.04 5.60 -5.77
N LYS A 77 -19.19 6.27 -5.65
CA LYS A 77 -20.13 6.08 -4.54
C LYS A 77 -20.93 4.77 -4.64
N ALA A 78 -21.01 4.20 -5.82
CA ALA A 78 -21.69 2.94 -6.08
C ALA A 78 -20.85 2.07 -7.01
N LEU A 79 -20.80 0.78 -6.70
CA LEU A 79 -20.17 -0.24 -7.55
C LEU A 79 -21.30 -1.12 -8.09
N LYS A 80 -21.78 -0.80 -9.29
CA LYS A 80 -22.86 -1.55 -9.95
C LYS A 80 -22.43 -2.03 -11.32
N ARG A 81 -22.99 -3.17 -11.73
CA ARG A 81 -22.80 -3.71 -13.07
C ARG A 81 -23.39 -2.74 -14.11
N GLY A 82 -22.60 -2.39 -15.13
CA GLY A 82 -23.01 -1.51 -16.22
C GLY A 82 -22.72 -0.02 -16.00
N GLU A 83 -22.26 0.38 -14.82
CA GLU A 83 -21.79 1.74 -14.57
C GLU A 83 -20.31 1.91 -14.97
N LYS A 84 -19.94 3.09 -15.45
CA LYS A 84 -18.54 3.44 -15.73
C LYS A 84 -17.85 3.76 -14.41
N ILE A 85 -17.00 2.85 -13.95
CA ILE A 85 -16.17 3.08 -12.75
C ILE A 85 -14.96 3.94 -13.16
N PRO A 86 -14.72 5.08 -12.50
CA PRO A 86 -13.55 5.92 -12.77
C PRO A 86 -12.26 5.24 -12.30
N SER A 87 -11.12 5.84 -12.66
CA SER A 87 -9.84 5.38 -12.14
C SER A 87 -9.79 5.50 -10.62
N ALA A 88 -9.39 4.43 -9.95
CA ALA A 88 -9.24 4.40 -8.50
C ALA A 88 -8.20 5.44 -8.04
N PRO A 89 -8.50 6.25 -7.00
CA PRO A 89 -7.55 7.18 -6.41
C PRO A 89 -6.25 6.51 -5.95
N ARG A 90 -5.19 7.30 -5.86
CA ARG A 90 -3.88 6.88 -5.37
C ARG A 90 -3.58 7.52 -4.02
N PHE A 91 -3.05 6.71 -3.10
CA PHE A 91 -2.77 7.11 -1.73
C PHE A 91 -1.28 7.27 -1.50
N ALA A 92 -0.91 8.14 -0.57
CA ALA A 92 0.41 8.18 0.03
C ALA A 92 0.30 7.73 1.49
N ILE A 93 1.10 6.73 1.86
CA ILE A 93 1.14 6.18 3.23
C ILE A 93 2.46 6.64 3.85
N SER A 94 2.40 7.53 4.84
CA SER A 94 3.58 7.98 5.59
C SER A 94 3.64 7.32 6.95
N PHE A 95 4.81 6.82 7.34
CA PHE A 95 5.01 6.04 8.55
C PHE A 95 6.43 6.22 9.09
N ASN A 96 6.62 5.95 10.39
CA ASN A 96 7.94 5.89 11.00
C ASN A 96 8.43 4.44 11.02
N VAL A 97 9.72 4.23 10.74
CA VAL A 97 10.39 2.94 10.94
C VAL A 97 11.61 3.15 11.81
N ASP A 98 11.79 2.25 12.76
CA ASP A 98 13.00 2.11 13.54
C ASP A 98 13.54 0.68 13.43
N ALA A 99 14.31 0.42 12.37
CA ALA A 99 14.94 -0.85 12.08
C ALA A 99 16.38 -0.64 11.57
N PRO A 100 17.28 -0.06 12.39
CA PRO A 100 18.63 0.33 11.98
C PRO A 100 19.46 -0.86 11.47
N GLY A 101 19.28 -2.05 12.05
CA GLY A 101 19.93 -3.28 11.58
C GLY A 101 19.49 -3.76 10.20
N LYS A 102 18.42 -3.17 9.64
CA LYS A 102 17.93 -3.42 8.27
C LYS A 102 18.13 -2.21 7.34
N GLY A 103 18.79 -1.15 7.81
CA GLY A 103 19.04 0.07 7.02
C GLY A 103 17.84 1.03 6.95
N PHE A 104 16.80 0.83 7.74
CA PHE A 104 15.64 1.73 7.79
C PHE A 104 15.57 2.43 9.13
N SER A 105 15.70 3.75 9.15
CA SER A 105 15.50 4.55 10.36
C SER A 105 14.97 5.92 9.96
N GLY A 106 13.90 6.36 10.60
CA GLY A 106 13.24 7.64 10.34
C GLY A 106 11.90 7.50 9.64
N LYS A 107 11.49 8.58 8.98
CA LYS A 107 10.17 8.69 8.36
C LYS A 107 10.24 8.31 6.88
N TYR A 108 9.32 7.46 6.44
CA TYR A 108 9.21 7.01 5.06
C TYR A 108 7.80 7.26 4.53
N ARG A 109 7.70 7.27 3.21
CA ARG A 109 6.45 7.41 2.48
C ARG A 109 6.39 6.38 1.35
N LEU A 110 5.33 5.59 1.34
CA LEU A 110 4.95 4.77 0.19
C LEU A 110 4.12 5.63 -0.77
N LEU A 111 4.46 5.53 -2.06
CA LEU A 111 3.96 6.37 -3.12
C LEU A 111 2.96 5.63 -4.00
N ALA A 112 1.95 6.37 -4.45
CA ALA A 112 0.88 5.91 -5.32
C ALA A 112 0.34 4.53 -4.93
N CYS A 113 0.05 4.37 -3.64
CA CYS A 113 -0.56 3.17 -3.11
C CYS A 113 -1.96 2.97 -3.69
N LYS A 114 -2.34 1.72 -3.90
CA LYS A 114 -3.66 1.29 -4.32
C LYS A 114 -4.16 0.23 -3.33
N ILE A 115 -5.38 0.42 -2.87
CA ILE A 115 -6.12 -0.60 -2.11
C ILE A 115 -6.95 -1.39 -3.12
N ASP A 116 -6.72 -2.69 -3.20
CA ASP A 116 -7.38 -3.60 -4.13
C ASP A 116 -8.49 -4.42 -3.46
N GLU A 117 -8.43 -4.56 -2.14
CA GLU A 117 -9.39 -5.32 -1.34
C GLU A 117 -9.91 -4.48 -0.18
N LEU A 118 -11.23 -4.53 0.03
CA LEU A 118 -11.88 -3.98 1.21
C LEU A 118 -12.66 -5.09 1.92
N ALA A 119 -12.16 -5.52 3.08
CA ALA A 119 -12.88 -6.39 4.00
C ALA A 119 -13.42 -5.55 5.16
N ILE A 120 -14.74 -5.50 5.34
CA ILE A 120 -15.37 -4.84 6.49
C ILE A 120 -15.98 -5.91 7.39
N LYS A 121 -15.48 -6.01 8.62
CA LYS A 121 -16.22 -6.68 9.70
C LYS A 121 -16.97 -5.62 10.50
N ALA A 122 -18.29 -5.62 10.39
CA ALA A 122 -19.14 -4.80 11.23
C ALA A 122 -19.24 -5.44 12.62
N GLN A 123 -18.45 -4.99 13.59
CA GLN A 123 -18.73 -5.27 15.00
C GLN A 123 -19.80 -4.29 15.50
N SER A 124 -20.78 -4.79 16.25
CA SER A 124 -21.79 -3.97 16.91
C SER A 124 -21.10 -3.03 17.91
N GLY A 125 -21.17 -1.72 17.65
CA GLY A 125 -20.64 -0.67 18.53
C GLY A 125 -19.31 -0.07 18.07
N LYS A 126 -19.40 1.15 17.55
CA LYS A 126 -18.32 2.06 17.09
C LYS A 126 -17.62 1.61 15.80
N ASN A 127 -17.39 2.60 14.93
CA ASN A 127 -16.80 2.54 13.59
C ASN A 127 -15.34 2.03 13.60
N VAL A 128 -15.14 0.80 14.02
CA VAL A 128 -13.85 0.11 14.03
C VAL A 128 -13.81 -0.77 12.78
N VAL A 129 -12.94 -0.43 11.84
CA VAL A 129 -12.55 -1.37 10.79
C VAL A 129 -11.60 -2.36 11.48
N SER A 130 -12.13 -3.51 11.91
CA SER A 130 -11.34 -4.47 12.69
C SER A 130 -10.35 -5.27 11.82
N GLU A 131 -10.35 -5.06 10.51
CA GLU A 131 -9.57 -5.84 9.55
C GLU A 131 -8.40 -5.05 8.99
N ASP A 132 -7.32 -5.78 8.73
CA ASP A 132 -6.14 -5.26 8.06
C ASP A 132 -6.49 -4.85 6.62
N LEU A 133 -6.01 -3.69 6.18
CA LEU A 133 -6.23 -3.19 4.83
C LEU A 133 -5.02 -3.49 3.95
N SER A 134 -5.20 -4.36 2.96
CA SER A 134 -4.16 -4.70 1.97
C SER A 134 -3.93 -3.54 0.99
N PHE A 135 -2.69 -3.33 0.58
CA PHE A 135 -2.33 -2.35 -0.45
C PHE A 135 -1.15 -2.82 -1.30
N LYS A 136 -1.06 -2.25 -2.50
CA LYS A 136 0.12 -2.28 -3.37
C LYS A 136 0.65 -0.87 -3.56
N ALA A 137 1.96 -0.69 -3.69
CA ALA A 137 2.59 0.62 -3.88
C ALA A 137 3.45 0.65 -5.14
N GLU A 138 3.56 1.84 -5.74
CA GLU A 138 4.38 2.06 -6.94
C GLU A 138 5.76 2.65 -6.59
N GLY A 139 5.99 3.02 -5.32
CA GLY A 139 7.30 3.48 -4.85
C GLY A 139 7.40 3.64 -3.33
N ILE A 140 8.62 3.91 -2.86
CA ILE A 140 8.94 4.25 -1.46
C ILE A 140 10.06 5.29 -1.43
N GLU A 141 9.94 6.29 -0.56
CA GLU A 141 10.97 7.34 -0.37
C GLU A 141 11.13 7.72 1.11
N PRO A 142 12.33 8.17 1.54
CA PRO A 142 12.51 8.80 2.84
C PRO A 142 11.88 10.21 2.83
N VAL A 143 11.24 10.59 3.93
CA VAL A 143 10.72 11.94 4.14
C VAL A 143 11.81 12.76 4.83
N LYS A 144 12.27 13.82 4.16
CA LYS A 144 13.22 14.80 4.72
C LYS A 144 12.59 15.64 5.82
#